data_AF-A0A2D9NFW3-F1
#
_entry.id   AF-A0A2D9NFW3-F1
#
_cell.length_a   1.000
_cell.length_b   1.000
_cell.length_c   1.000
_cell.angle_alpha   90.00
_cell.angle_beta   90.00
_cell.angle_gamma   90.00
#
_symmetry.space_group_name_H-M   'P 1'
#
loop_
_entity.id
_entity.type
_entity.pdbx_description
1 polymer ?
#
loop_
_entity_poly.entity_id
_entity_poly.type
_entity_poly.pdbx_seq_one_letter_code
_entity_poly.pdbx_strand_id
1 'polypeptide(L)' 'GPQIIIMTSYVEGILGFPGLVSNAISQDGDALFPLLVRHRTASLWATFHTVLPAIVTGLILMI' A
#
# COMPACT_ATOMS: atom_id res chain seq x y z
N GLY A 1 2.59 7.51 -9.02
CA GLY A 1 3.41 6.73 -9.98
C GLY A 1 2.92 5.29 -10.06
N PRO A 2 3.14 4.45 -9.04
CA PRO A 2 2.68 3.05 -9.02
C PRO A 2 1.17 2.86 -8.90
N GLN A 3 0.47 3.76 -8.18
CA GLN A 3 -0.99 3.70 -8.01
C GLN A 3 -1.76 3.74 -9.33
N ILE A 4 -1.25 4.54 -10.28
CA ILE A 4 -1.90 4.74 -11.58
C ILE A 4 -1.89 3.42 -12.35
N ILE A 5 -0.77 2.69 -12.30
CA ILE A 5 -0.61 1.39 -12.94
C ILE A 5 -1.60 0.37 -12.35
N ILE A 6 -1.78 0.38 -11.03
CA ILE A 6 -2.69 -0.56 -10.34
C ILE A 6 -4.15 -0.22 -10.61
N MET A 7 -4.49 1.07 -10.71
CA MET A 7 -5.83 1.48 -11.11
C MET A 7 -6.12 1.10 -12.57
N THR A 8 -5.16 1.28 -13.49
CA THR A 8 -5.33 0.83 -14.87
C THR A 8 -5.49 -0.69 -14.95
N SER A 9 -4.71 -1.46 -14.19
CA SER A 9 -4.85 -2.93 -14.14
C SER A 9 -6.18 -3.40 -13.54
N TYR A 10 -6.80 -2.61 -12.65
CA TYR A 10 -8.16 -2.88 -12.18
C TYR A 10 -9.21 -2.59 -13.26
N VAL A 11 -9.08 -1.48 -13.97
CA VAL A 11 -9.98 -1.12 -15.09
C VAL A 11 -9.89 -2.16 -16.23
N GLU A 12 -8.71 -2.73 -16.45
CA GLU A 12 -8.47 -3.83 -17.39
C GLU A 12 -8.94 -5.21 -16.87
N GLY A 13 -9.39 -5.32 -15.62
CA GLY A 13 -9.89 -6.56 -15.02
C GLY A 13 -8.81 -7.57 -14.62
N ILE A 14 -7.54 -7.18 -14.66
CA ILE A 14 -6.38 -8.02 -14.30
C ILE A 14 -6.23 -8.10 -12.77
N LEU A 15 -6.54 -7.00 -12.08
CA LEU A 15 -6.43 -6.87 -10.63
C LEU A 15 -7.82 -6.84 -10.00
N GLY A 16 -8.04 -7.65 -8.96
CA GLY A 16 -9.30 -7.67 -8.21
C GLY A 16 -9.42 -6.51 -7.22
N PHE A 17 -10.65 -6.23 -6.78
CA PHE A 17 -10.96 -5.24 -5.75
C PHE A 17 -10.09 -5.35 -4.47
N PRO A 18 -9.78 -6.56 -3.94
CA PRO A 18 -8.93 -6.70 -2.75
C PRO A 18 -7.50 -6.17 -2.96
N GLY A 19 -6.96 -6.36 -4.17
CA GLY A 19 -5.62 -5.88 -4.54
C GLY A 19 -5.56 -4.36 -4.65
N LEU A 20 -6.64 -3.73 -5.14
CA LEU A 20 -6.77 -2.27 -5.17
C LEU A 20 -6.79 -1.67 -3.77
N VAL A 21 -7.61 -2.24 -2.87
CA VAL A 21 -7.75 -1.75 -1.49
C VAL A 21 -6.43 -1.93 -0.72
N SER A 22 -5.78 -3.08 -0.86
CA SER A 22 -4.47 -3.32 -0.27
C SER A 22 -3.41 -2.32 -0.78
N ASN A 23 -3.41 -2.02 -2.08
CA ASN A 23 -2.49 -1.03 -2.64
C ASN A 23 -2.75 0.39 -2.13
N ALA A 24 -4.03 0.78 -2.04
CA ALA A 24 -4.42 2.11 -1.55
C ALA A 24 -3.97 2.35 -0.09
N ILE A 25 -3.98 1.31 0.75
CA ILE A 25 -3.56 1.40 2.16
C ILE A 25 -2.03 1.42 2.29
N SER A 26 -1.30 0.75 1.40
CA SER A 26 0.17 0.71 1.41
C SER A 26 0.82 1.89 0.67
N GLN A 27 0.05 2.85 0.16
CA GLN A 27 0.51 3.92 -0.73
C GLN A 27 1.43 4.96 -0.06
N ASP A 28 1.50 4.99 1.28
CA ASP A 28 2.23 6.00 2.06
C ASP A 28 3.77 5.95 1.91
N GLY A 29 4.30 5.09 1.03
CA GLY A 29 5.72 4.99 0.68
C GLY A 29 6.37 6.33 0.29
N ASP A 30 5.63 7.20 -0.37
CA ASP A 30 6.12 8.53 -0.80
C ASP A 30 6.34 9.48 0.38
N ALA A 31 5.55 9.36 1.46
CA ALA A 31 5.75 10.11 2.70
C ALA A 31 6.80 9.46 3.61
N LEU A 32 6.96 8.13 3.51
CA LEU A 32 7.98 7.36 4.22
C LEU A 32 9.40 7.63 3.70
N PHE A 33 9.58 8.00 2.42
CA PHE A 33 10.90 8.21 1.82
C PHE A 33 11.65 9.42 2.42
N PRO A 34 11.05 10.62 2.58
CA PRO A 34 11.66 11.72 3.33
C PRO A 34 11.87 11.40 4.82
N LEU A 35 10.94 10.64 5.42
CA LEU A 35 11.05 10.20 6.81
C LEU A 35 12.21 9.23 7.03
N LEU A 36 12.50 8.36 6.06
CA LEU A 36 13.63 7.43 6.08
C LEU A 36 14.96 8.19 6.11
N VAL A 37 15.05 9.29 5.35
CA VAL A 37 16.24 10.16 5.28
C VAL A 37 16.47 10.89 6.60
N ARG A 38 15.39 11.29 7.31
CA ARG A 38 15.48 12.08 8.55
C ARG A 38 15.60 11.21 9.81
N HIS A 39 14.79 10.18 9.94
CA HIS A 39 14.75 9.28 11.10
C HIS A 39 14.41 7.84 10.67
N ARG A 40 15.45 7.04 10.46
CA ARG A 40 15.36 5.66 9.95
C ARG A 40 14.47 4.74 10.80
N THR A 41 14.51 4.88 12.12
CA THR A 41 13.68 4.08 13.05
C THR A 41 12.20 4.45 12.96
N ALA A 42 11.87 5.75 12.88
CA ALA A 42 10.50 6.21 12.74
C ALA A 42 9.87 5.75 11.39
N SER A 43 10.66 5.78 10.32
CA SER A 43 10.24 5.28 9.01
C SER A 43 9.93 3.78 9.03
N LEU A 44 10.79 2.95 9.65
CA LEU A 44 10.52 1.51 9.77
C LEU A 44 9.24 1.20 10.57
N TRP A 45 9.00 1.93 11.66
CA TRP A 45 7.78 1.79 12.46
C TRP A 45 6.53 2.20 11.69
N ALA A 46 6.61 3.26 10.90
CA ALA A 46 5.49 3.70 10.06
C ALA A 46 5.21 2.70 8.92
N THR A 47 6.24 2.10 8.31
CA THR A 47 6.06 1.00 7.34
C THR A 47 5.35 -0.21 7.95
N PHE A 48 5.71 -0.60 9.18
CA PHE A 48 5.03 -1.70 9.85
C PHE A 48 3.55 -1.41 10.08
N HIS A 49 3.22 -0.17 10.44
CA HIS A 49 1.83 0.25 10.66
C HIS A 49 1.01 0.37 9.38
N THR A 50 1.61 0.50 8.20
CA THR A 50 0.86 0.58 6.93
C THR A 50 0.77 -0.78 6.23
N VAL A 51 1.81 -1.62 6.33
CA VAL A 51 1.83 -2.97 5.73
C VAL A 51 0.87 -3.93 6.43
N LEU A 52 0.81 -3.91 7.77
CA LEU A 52 -0.06 -4.82 8.51
C LEU A 52 -1.55 -4.63 8.17
N PRO A 53 -2.10 -3.40 8.23
CA PRO A 53 -3.49 -3.16 7.84
C PRO A 53 -3.74 -3.50 6.38
N ALA A 54 -2.82 -3.17 5.46
CA ALA A 54 -2.96 -3.45 4.03
C ALA A 54 -3.09 -4.95 3.73
N ILE A 55 -2.34 -5.80 4.43
CA ILE A 55 -2.43 -7.26 4.31
C ILE A 55 -3.74 -7.76 4.89
N VAL A 56 -4.11 -7.28 6.09
CA VAL A 56 -5.33 -7.71 6.78
C VAL A 56 -6.58 -7.36 5.96
N THR A 57 -6.71 -6.12 5.48
CA THR A 57 -7.86 -5.71 4.67
C THR A 57 -7.88 -6.40 3.31
N GLY A 58 -6.72 -6.65 2.70
CA GLY A 58 -6.62 -7.38 1.44
C GLY A 58 -7.08 -8.83 1.57
N LEU A 59 -6.69 -9.50 2.66
CA LEU A 59 -7.11 -10.88 2.95
C LEU A 59 -8.60 -10.96 3.32
N ILE A 60 -9.11 -10.01 4.12
CA ILE A 60 -10.54 -9.99 4.49
C ILE A 60 -11.43 -9.81 3.26
N LEU A 61 -11.06 -8.93 2.33
CA LEU A 61 -11.84 -8.68 1.11
C LEU A 61 -11.72 -9.79 0.07
N MET A 62 -10.72 -10.67 0.20
CA MET A 62 -10.51 -11.80 -0.71
C MET A 62 -11.40 -13.01 -0.37
N ILE A 63 -11.93 -13.06 0.86
CA ILE A 63 -12.94 -14.04 1.32
C ILE A 63 -14.34 -13.55 0.94
#